data_AF-A0A0Q8BIZ3-F1
#
_entry.id   AF-A0A0Q8BIZ3-F1
#
_cell.length_a   1.000
_cell.length_b   1.000
_cell.length_c   1.000
_cell.angle_alpha   90.00
_cell.angle_beta   90.00
_cell.angle_gamma   90.00
#
_symmetry.space_group_name_H-M   'P 1'
#
loop_
_entity.id
_entity.type
_entity.pdbx_description
1 polymer ?
#
loop_
_entity_poly.entity_id
_entity_poly.type
_entity_poly.pdbx_seq_one_letter_code
_entity_poly.pdbx_strand_id
1 'polypeptide(L)' 'MSVKQLSDGGADGVVLGQSDDKVGFYGADPSAQLAATTAPAATAATTSTPYGYSQTQADAIVTWIRAVDAELKAKGLIAS' A
#
# COMPACT_ATOMS: atom_id res chain seq x y z
N MET A 1 2.39 7.98 -33.27
CA MET A 1 1.36 7.70 -32.24
C MET A 1 1.39 8.84 -31.23
N SER A 2 0.25 9.49 -30.96
CA SER A 2 0.17 10.55 -29.94
C SER A 2 0.22 9.96 -28.53
N VAL A 3 0.95 10.61 -27.62
CA VAL A 3 1.03 10.18 -26.22
C VAL A 3 -0.31 10.44 -25.53
N LYS A 4 -0.95 9.39 -25.00
CA LYS A 4 -2.17 9.52 -24.19
C LYS A 4 -1.75 9.70 -22.73
N GLN A 5 -2.04 10.87 -22.17
CA GLN A 5 -1.77 11.16 -20.77
C GLN A 5 -2.87 10.52 -19.91
N LEU A 6 -2.48 10.03 -18.73
CA LEU A 6 -3.46 9.60 -17.72
C LEU A 6 -4.31 10.82 -17.34
N SER A 7 -3.71 11.99 -17.11
CA SER A 7 -4.41 13.23 -16.79
C SER A 7 -4.99 13.97 -18.01
N ASP A 8 -5.95 13.39 -18.74
CA ASP A 8 -6.56 14.02 -19.92
C ASP A 8 -7.61 15.10 -19.60
N GLY A 9 -7.82 15.42 -18.31
CA GLY A 9 -8.61 16.56 -17.86
C GLY A 9 -10.11 16.31 -17.68
N GLY A 10 -10.57 15.06 -17.80
CA GLY A 10 -11.95 14.68 -17.50
C GLY A 10 -12.30 14.83 -16.01
N ALA A 11 -13.54 15.24 -15.71
CA ALA A 11 -14.03 15.37 -14.33
C ALA A 11 -14.24 14.02 -13.62
N ASP A 12 -14.41 12.95 -14.40
CA ASP A 12 -14.71 11.60 -13.91
C ASP A 12 -13.45 10.84 -13.45
N GLY A 13 -12.27 11.46 -13.58
CA GLY A 13 -10.99 10.82 -13.34
C GLY A 13 -10.67 9.74 -14.36
N VAL A 14 -9.49 9.14 -14.23
CA VAL A 14 -8.98 8.12 -15.14
C VAL A 14 -8.42 6.95 -14.34
N VAL A 15 -8.66 5.74 -14.83
CA VAL A 15 -8.14 4.52 -14.20
C VAL A 15 -6.86 4.09 -14.92
N LEU A 16 -5.83 3.77 -14.15
CA LEU A 16 -4.61 3.16 -14.65
C LEU A 16 -4.70 1.63 -14.50
N GLY A 17 -4.78 0.92 -15.63
CA GLY A 17 -4.90 -0.54 -15.70
C GLY A 17 -6.34 -1.05 -15.90
N GLN A 18 -6.48 -2.34 -16.22
CA GLN A 18 -7.73 -3.09 -16.37
C GLN A 18 -7.66 -4.43 -15.61
N SER A 19 -8.68 -5.30 -15.75
CA SER A 19 -8.90 -6.50 -14.89
C SER A 19 -7.70 -7.43 -14.75
N ASP A 20 -6.90 -7.57 -15.79
CA ASP A 20 -5.77 -8.51 -15.85
C ASP A 20 -4.43 -7.81 -16.12
N ASP A 21 -4.46 -6.47 -16.20
CA ASP A 21 -3.25 -5.70 -16.44
C ASP A 21 -2.39 -5.69 -15.18
N LYS A 22 -1.09 -5.93 -15.38
CA LYS A 22 -0.09 -5.62 -14.37
C LYS A 22 0.36 -4.18 -14.57
N VAL A 23 0.36 -3.39 -13.49
CA VAL A 23 0.84 -2.01 -13.50
C VAL A 23 2.22 -1.97 -12.85
N GLY A 24 3.17 -1.26 -13.47
CA GLY A 24 4.55 -1.16 -13.00
C GLY A 24 5.07 0.27 -13.03
N PHE A 25 5.97 0.58 -12.11
CA PHE A 25 6.72 1.83 -12.09
C PHE A 25 8.09 1.64 -12.78
N TYR A 26 8.70 2.75 -13.23
CA TYR A 26 9.98 2.71 -13.92
C TYR A 26 11.06 1.99 -13.09
N GLY A 27 11.70 0.98 -13.68
CA GLY A 27 12.74 0.19 -13.02
C GLY A 27 12.23 -0.97 -12.15
N ALA A 28 10.91 -1.19 -12.07
CA ALA A 28 10.30 -2.33 -11.39
C ALA A 28 9.48 -3.18 -12.35
N ASP A 29 9.36 -4.48 -12.05
CA ASP A 29 8.51 -5.38 -12.82
C ASP A 29 7.03 -5.03 -12.61
N PRO A 30 6.20 -5.02 -13.67
CA PRO A 30 4.76 -4.86 -13.52
C PRO A 30 4.19 -5.91 -12.57
N SER A 31 3.37 -5.46 -11.61
CA SER A 31 2.78 -6.34 -10.58
C SER A 31 1.26 -6.22 -10.56
N ALA A 32 0.59 -7.29 -10.09
CA ALA A 32 -0.83 -7.23 -9.82
C ALA A 32 -1.11 -6.36 -8.58
N GLN A 33 -2.34 -5.87 -8.45
CA GLN A 33 -2.79 -5.27 -7.21
C GLN A 33 -2.72 -6.32 -6.08
N LEU A 34 -2.12 -5.93 -4.94
CA LEU A 34 -2.11 -6.81 -3.77
C LEU A 34 -3.53 -6.94 -3.22
N ALA A 35 -3.95 -8.16 -2.89
CA ALA A 35 -5.17 -8.37 -2.12
C ALA A 35 -5.06 -7.66 -0.76
N ALA A 36 -6.16 -7.09 -0.26
CA ALA A 36 -6.13 -6.31 0.97
C ALA A 36 -5.44 -7.06 2.12
N THR A 37 -4.48 -6.41 2.78
CA THR A 37 -3.86 -6.97 3.99
C THR A 37 -4.80 -6.79 5.17
N THR A 38 -4.89 -7.79 6.04
CA THR A 38 -5.70 -7.70 7.25
C THR A 38 -5.09 -6.66 8.19
N ALA A 39 -5.79 -5.54 8.35
CA ALA A 39 -5.37 -4.51 9.30
C ALA A 39 -5.56 -5.01 10.75
N PRO A 40 -4.62 -4.73 11.66
CA PRO A 40 -4.80 -5.01 13.08
C PRO A 40 -5.96 -4.18 13.64
N ALA A 41 -6.59 -4.67 14.72
CA ALA A 41 -7.71 -3.96 15.35
C ALA A 41 -7.30 -2.54 15.78
N ALA A 42 -8.08 -1.54 15.36
CA ALA A 42 -7.90 -0.15 15.73
C ALA A 42 -8.29 0.06 17.20
N THR A 43 -7.40 -0.32 18.11
CA THR A 43 -7.56 -0.06 19.54
C THR A 43 -6.85 1.23 19.87
N ALA A 44 -7.45 2.11 20.68
CA ALA A 44 -6.78 3.32 21.12
C ALA A 44 -5.59 2.97 22.00
N ALA A 45 -4.48 3.69 21.83
CA ALA A 45 -3.38 3.65 22.77
C ALA A 45 -3.85 4.14 24.14
N THR A 46 -3.42 3.47 25.21
CA THR A 46 -3.72 3.88 26.58
C THR A 46 -2.80 5.04 26.99
N THR A 47 -3.35 6.02 27.71
CA THR A 47 -2.59 7.11 28.33
C THR A 47 -2.24 6.83 29.80
N SER A 48 -2.55 5.63 30.28
CA SER A 48 -2.34 5.17 31.67
C SER A 48 -1.62 3.82 31.68
N THR A 49 -0.86 3.53 32.74
CA THR A 49 0.00 2.35 32.84
C THR A 49 -0.72 1.02 32.54
N PRO A 50 -0.18 0.18 31.63
CA PRO A 50 0.96 0.43 30.76
C PRO A 50 0.61 1.42 29.65
N TYR A 51 1.43 2.44 29.44
CA TYR A 51 1.23 3.46 28.40
C TYR A 51 1.41 2.85 27.00
N GLY A 52 0.50 3.11 26.07
CA GLY A 52 0.60 2.67 24.68
C GLY A 52 -0.26 1.45 24.33
N TYR A 53 0.34 0.45 23.68
CA TYR A 53 -0.34 -0.76 23.22
C TYR A 53 0.09 -1.97 24.04
N SER A 54 -0.76 -3.00 24.10
CA SER A 54 -0.30 -4.31 24.57
C SER A 54 0.79 -4.87 23.64
N GLN A 55 1.66 -5.75 24.16
CA GLN A 55 2.70 -6.41 23.36
C GLN A 55 2.11 -7.05 22.09
N THR A 56 1.01 -7.79 22.23
CA THR A 56 0.34 -8.45 21.12
C THR A 56 -0.16 -7.48 20.05
N GLN A 57 -0.69 -6.32 20.45
CA GLN A 57 -1.09 -5.27 19.49
C GLN A 57 0.11 -4.62 18.82
N ALA A 58 1.17 -4.32 19.58
CA ALA A 58 2.39 -3.75 19.03
C ALA A 58 3.02 -4.69 17.98
N ASP A 59 3.10 -5.98 18.27
CA ASP A 59 3.61 -6.98 17.34
C ASP A 59 2.75 -7.06 16.07
N ALA A 60 1.42 -7.09 16.21
CA ALA A 60 0.51 -7.11 15.07
C ALA A 60 0.66 -5.86 14.17
N ILE A 61 0.82 -4.67 14.77
CA ILE A 61 1.06 -3.42 14.05
C ILE A 61 2.41 -3.48 13.30
N VAL A 62 3.47 -3.92 13.95
CA VAL A 62 4.81 -4.03 13.33
C VAL A 62 4.78 -5.00 12.17
N THR A 63 4.18 -6.18 12.34
CA THR A 63 4.02 -7.17 11.26
C THR A 63 3.27 -6.58 10.07
N TRP A 64 2.17 -5.87 10.31
CA TRP A 64 1.39 -5.24 9.24
C TRP A 64 2.18 -4.17 8.50
N ILE A 65 2.89 -3.29 9.21
CA ILE A 65 3.72 -2.23 8.59
C ILE A 65 4.88 -2.83 7.79
N ARG A 66 5.53 -3.88 8.29
CA ARG A 66 6.63 -4.56 7.57
C ARG A 66 6.14 -5.24 6.28
N ALA A 67 4.93 -5.78 6.27
CA ALA A 67 4.32 -6.31 5.06
C ALA A 67 4.05 -5.20 4.03
N VAL A 68 3.58 -4.03 4.48
CA VAL A 68 3.38 -2.87 3.61
C VAL A 68 4.71 -2.33 3.07
N ASP A 69 5.75 -2.20 3.90
CA ASP A 69 7.10 -1.81 3.45
C ASP A 69 7.64 -2.74 2.36
N ALA A 70 7.52 -4.06 2.57
CA ALA A 70 7.94 -5.06 1.60
C ALA A 70 7.19 -4.92 0.27
N GLU A 71 5.87 -4.69 0.32
CA GLU A 71 5.07 -4.52 -0.89
C GLU A 71 5.43 -3.23 -1.63
N LEU A 72 5.60 -2.12 -0.92
CA LEU A 72 5.98 -0.84 -1.54
C LEU A 72 7.34 -0.94 -2.25
N LYS A 73 8.30 -1.67 -1.66
CA LYS A 73 9.59 -1.98 -2.30
C LYS A 73 9.41 -2.88 -3.52
N ALA A 74 8.61 -3.95 -3.40
CA ALA A 74 8.34 -4.87 -4.50
C ALA A 74 7.71 -4.16 -5.71
N LYS A 75 6.88 -3.15 -5.46
CA LYS A 75 6.27 -2.31 -6.50
C LYS A 75 7.19 -1.20 -7.04
N GLY A 76 8.38 -1.00 -6.46
CA GLY A 76 9.31 0.07 -6.85
C GLY A 76 8.83 1.48 -6.47
N LEU A 77 7.88 1.60 -5.54
CA LEU A 77 7.38 2.88 -5.04
C LEU A 77 8.37 3.54 -4.08
N ILE A 78 9.15 2.74 -3.35
CA ILE A 78 10.21 3.18 -2.44
C ILE A 78 11.49 2.38 -2.70
N ALA A 79 12.64 2.93 -2.30
CA ALA A 79 13.93 2.27 -2.46
C ALA A 79 14.00 0.95 -1.67
N SER A 80 14.67 -0.04 -2.26
CA SER A 80 14.93 -1.37 -1.67
C SER A 80 15.86 -1.29 -0.48
#